data_AF-A0A1H3KLC9-F1
#
_entry.id   AF-A0A1H3KLC9-F1
#
_cell.length_a   1.000
_cell.length_b   1.000
_cell.length_c   1.000
_cell.angle_alpha   90.00
_cell.angle_beta   90.00
_cell.angle_gamma   90.00
#
_symmetry.space_group_name_H-M   'P 1'
#
loop_
_entity.id
_entity.type
_entity.pdbx_description
1 polymer ?
#
loop_
_entity_poly.entity_id
_entity_poly.type
_entity_poly.pdbx_seq_one_letter_code
_entity_poly.pdbx_strand_id
1 'polypeptide(L)'
;MVKEILRCAEAYRKQVIFVSSYAHLRKEKFPSFVEYVLVDANKEEADLAIINKSGKGDLAVTDDLGLSGILLAKGVYVLTSRGKLLTNEEMDFLLDVRYQSAKQRRSGLRTKGPKKLTQDNQSNFQKQLEKILSNQQEF
;
A
#
# COMPACT_ATOMS: atom_id res chain seq x y z
N MET A 1 2.87 -10.91 0.33
CA MET A 1 2.16 -9.75 0.91
C MET A 1 0.66 -10.01 1.14
N VAL A 2 -0.10 -10.37 0.10
CA VAL A 2 -1.56 -10.56 0.26
C VAL A 2 -1.90 -11.61 1.32
N LYS A 3 -1.20 -12.76 1.34
CA LYS A 3 -1.43 -13.81 2.33
C LYS A 3 -1.20 -13.31 3.77
N GLU A 4 -0.16 -12.51 3.98
CA GLU A 4 0.18 -11.93 5.27
C GLU A 4 -0.88 -10.93 5.73
N ILE A 5 -1.38 -10.10 4.81
CA ILE A 5 -2.47 -9.14 5.09
C ILE A 5 -3.73 -9.89 5.53
N LEU A 6 -4.15 -10.91 4.76
CA LEU A 6 -5.35 -11.68 5.06
C LEU A 6 -5.24 -12.36 6.43
N ARG A 7 -4.10 -12.99 6.73
CA ARG A 7 -3.87 -13.65 8.02
C ARG A 7 -3.94 -12.66 9.20
N CYS A 8 -3.34 -11.48 9.07
CA CYS A 8 -3.36 -10.49 10.14
C CYS A 8 -4.76 -9.88 10.29
N ALA A 9 -5.42 -9.52 9.19
CA ALA A 9 -6.77 -8.97 9.22
C ALA A 9 -7.77 -9.93 9.87
N GLU A 10 -7.69 -11.23 9.58
CA GLU A 10 -8.50 -12.26 10.23
C GLU A 10 -8.24 -12.33 11.74
N ALA A 11 -6.96 -12.40 12.15
CA ALA A 11 -6.57 -12.47 13.56
C ALA A 11 -7.08 -11.28 14.39
N TYR A 12 -7.11 -10.08 13.80
CA TYR A 12 -7.58 -8.85 14.44
C TYR A 12 -9.04 -8.49 14.09
N ARG A 13 -9.76 -9.37 13.38
CA ARG A 13 -11.16 -9.20 12.93
C ARG A 13 -11.42 -7.89 12.18
N LYS A 14 -10.50 -7.50 11.31
CA LYS A 14 -10.61 -6.29 10.47
C LYS A 14 -11.13 -6.64 9.08
N GLN A 15 -12.01 -5.78 8.56
CA GLN A 15 -12.47 -5.87 7.17
C GLN A 15 -11.35 -5.45 6.22
N VAL A 16 -11.29 -6.08 5.04
CA VAL A 16 -10.30 -5.76 4.00
C VAL A 16 -11.02 -5.43 2.71
N ILE A 17 -10.68 -4.29 2.12
CA ILE A 17 -11.07 -3.98 0.75
C ILE A 17 -9.87 -4.25 -0.14
N PHE A 18 -10.00 -5.23 -1.03
CA PHE A 18 -8.96 -5.57 -2.00
C PHE A 18 -9.37 -5.08 -3.38
N VAL A 19 -8.66 -4.09 -3.91
CA VAL A 19 -8.92 -3.52 -5.25
C VAL A 19 -7.92 -4.12 -6.24
N SER A 20 -8.41 -4.58 -7.39
CA SER A 20 -7.56 -5.04 -8.50
C SER A 20 -8.17 -4.67 -9.83
N SER A 21 -7.34 -4.46 -10.87
CA SER A 21 -7.83 -4.30 -12.24
C SER A 21 -8.04 -5.66 -12.91
N TYR A 22 -8.85 -5.73 -13.97
CA TYR A 22 -9.03 -6.95 -14.77
C TYR A 22 -7.72 -7.59 -15.27
N ALA A 23 -6.67 -6.78 -15.50
CA ALA A 23 -5.35 -7.27 -15.89
C ALA A 23 -4.66 -8.12 -14.80
N HIS A 24 -5.12 -8.01 -13.55
CA HIS A 24 -4.58 -8.68 -12.38
C HIS A 24 -5.66 -9.48 -11.63
N LEU A 25 -6.52 -10.16 -12.39
CA LEU A 25 -7.59 -10.99 -11.82
C LEU A 25 -7.00 -12.13 -10.98
N ARG A 26 -7.45 -12.22 -9.72
CA ARG A 26 -7.20 -13.39 -8.87
C ARG A 26 -8.33 -14.39 -9.05
N LYS A 27 -7.98 -15.64 -9.33
CA LYS A 27 -8.94 -16.76 -9.43
C LYS A 27 -9.30 -17.38 -8.07
N GLU A 28 -8.54 -17.03 -7.04
CA GLU A 28 -8.75 -17.53 -5.67
C GLU A 28 -9.97 -16.85 -5.04
N LYS A 29 -10.81 -17.63 -4.36
CA LYS A 29 -11.90 -17.08 -3.56
C LYS A 29 -11.31 -16.40 -2.32
N PHE A 30 -11.70 -15.15 -2.09
CA PHE A 30 -11.36 -14.45 -0.86
C PHE A 30 -12.28 -14.88 0.29
N PRO A 31 -11.81 -14.83 1.55
CA PRO A 31 -12.65 -15.01 2.73
C PRO A 31 -13.79 -13.97 2.83
N SER A 32 -14.78 -14.23 3.67
CA SER A 32 -15.97 -13.37 3.81
C SER A 32 -15.70 -11.97 4.41
N PHE A 33 -14.58 -11.78 5.12
CA PHE A 33 -14.16 -10.48 5.64
C PHE A 33 -13.43 -9.61 4.60
N VAL A 34 -13.39 -10.06 3.34
CA VAL A 34 -12.73 -9.36 2.25
C VAL A 34 -13.76 -8.96 1.20
N GLU A 35 -13.90 -7.66 0.98
CA GLU A 35 -14.59 -7.12 -0.19
C GLU A 35 -13.60 -7.09 -1.36
N TYR A 36 -13.87 -7.89 -2.40
CA TYR A 36 -13.06 -7.85 -3.63
C TYR A 36 -13.70 -6.92 -4.65
N VAL A 37 -12.99 -5.83 -4.98
CA VAL A 37 -13.42 -4.82 -5.93
C VAL A 37 -12.61 -4.95 -7.20
N LEU A 38 -13.27 -5.30 -8.30
CA LEU A 38 -12.68 -5.39 -9.62
C LEU A 38 -12.98 -4.11 -10.39
N VAL A 39 -11.93 -3.45 -10.88
CA VAL A 39 -12.04 -2.22 -11.67
C VAL A 39 -11.57 -2.44 -13.10
N ASP A 40 -11.98 -1.54 -14.00
CA ASP A 40 -11.55 -1.56 -15.39
C ASP A 40 -10.03 -1.50 -15.54
N ALA A 41 -9.51 -1.96 -16.67
CA ALA A 41 -8.08 -2.01 -16.94
C ALA A 41 -7.45 -0.63 -17.24
N ASN A 42 -8.23 0.45 -17.13
CA ASN A 42 -7.75 1.80 -17.33
C ASN A 42 -6.76 2.20 -16.22
N LYS A 43 -5.82 3.07 -16.58
CA LYS A 43 -4.56 3.28 -15.85
C LYS A 43 -4.69 3.87 -14.44
N GLU A 44 -5.87 4.32 -14.02
CA GLU A 44 -6.05 5.05 -12.74
C GLU A 44 -7.26 4.56 -11.93
N GLU A 45 -8.05 3.62 -12.46
CA GLU A 45 -9.31 3.19 -11.83
C GLU A 45 -9.10 2.54 -10.47
N ALA A 46 -8.00 1.79 -10.31
CA ALA A 46 -7.68 1.15 -9.04
C ALA A 46 -7.36 2.19 -7.97
N ASP A 47 -6.56 3.20 -8.32
CA ASP A 47 -6.18 4.27 -7.41
C ASP A 47 -7.40 5.09 -6.99
N LEU A 48 -8.26 5.45 -7.95
CA LEU A 48 -9.52 6.17 -7.68
C LEU A 48 -10.47 5.36 -6.79
N ALA A 49 -10.63 4.07 -7.05
CA ALA A 49 -11.46 3.20 -6.22
C ALA A 49 -10.92 3.10 -4.78
N ILE A 50 -9.60 2.99 -4.60
CA ILE A 50 -8.96 3.01 -3.28
C ILE A 50 -9.23 4.36 -2.58
N ILE A 51 -8.95 5.49 -3.24
CA ILE A 51 -9.16 6.83 -2.69
C ILE A 51 -10.61 7.06 -2.23
N ASN A 52 -11.57 6.63 -3.06
CA ASN A 52 -13.00 6.79 -2.79
C ASN A 52 -13.49 5.92 -1.63
N LYS A 53 -12.93 4.71 -1.49
CA LYS A 53 -13.31 3.76 -0.42
C LYS A 53 -12.56 3.97 0.90
N SER A 54 -11.41 4.64 0.88
CA SER A 54 -10.65 4.95 2.09
C SER A 54 -11.18 6.20 2.81
N GLY A 55 -11.16 6.18 4.14
CA GLY A 55 -11.48 7.28 5.05
C GLY A 55 -10.38 7.55 6.07
N LYS A 56 -10.50 8.69 6.78
CA LYS A 56 -9.55 9.05 7.84
C LYS A 56 -9.48 7.95 8.90
N GLY A 57 -8.28 7.53 9.27
CA GLY A 57 -8.02 6.47 10.24
C GLY A 57 -7.90 5.07 9.64
N ASP A 58 -8.25 4.88 8.37
CA ASP A 58 -8.03 3.61 7.67
C ASP A 58 -6.54 3.35 7.45
N LEU A 59 -6.21 2.10 7.15
CA LEU A 59 -4.88 1.67 6.75
C LEU A 59 -4.88 1.21 5.28
N ALA A 60 -4.08 1.86 4.45
CA ALA A 60 -3.81 1.44 3.08
C ALA A 60 -2.43 0.79 2.97
N VAL A 61 -2.34 -0.25 2.14
CA VAL A 61 -1.06 -0.90 1.80
C VAL A 61 -0.74 -0.63 0.33
N THR A 62 0.27 0.21 0.06
CA THR A 62 0.69 0.55 -1.30
C THR A 62 2.17 0.97 -1.36
N ASP A 63 2.81 0.73 -2.50
CA ASP A 63 4.15 1.23 -2.82
C ASP A 63 4.11 2.39 -3.83
N ASP A 64 2.92 2.77 -4.31
CA ASP A 64 2.77 3.91 -5.23
C ASP A 64 2.84 5.22 -4.45
N LEU A 65 3.86 6.02 -4.75
CA LEU A 65 4.13 7.30 -4.09
C LEU A 65 3.05 8.36 -4.36
N GLY A 66 2.43 8.33 -5.54
CA GLY A 66 1.36 9.27 -5.90
C GLY A 66 0.09 8.98 -5.09
N LEU A 67 -0.35 7.72 -5.10
CA LEU A 67 -1.48 7.27 -4.29
C LEU A 67 -1.21 7.47 -2.79
N SER A 68 0.01 7.16 -2.33
CA SER A 68 0.41 7.35 -0.93
C SER A 68 0.23 8.79 -0.46
N GLY A 69 0.65 9.78 -1.26
CA GLY A 69 0.50 11.19 -0.91
C GLY A 69 -0.95 11.62 -0.77
N ILE A 70 -1.83 11.17 -1.67
CA ILE A 70 -3.27 11.48 -1.63
C ILE A 70 -3.91 10.86 -0.38
N LEU A 71 -3.59 9.61 -0.07
CA LEU A 71 -4.13 8.90 1.08
C LEU A 71 -3.67 9.52 2.41
N LEU A 72 -2.39 9.86 2.53
CA LEU A 72 -1.85 10.56 3.70
C LEU A 72 -2.53 11.91 3.92
N ALA A 73 -2.73 12.69 2.86
CA ALA A 73 -3.45 13.96 2.93
C ALA A 73 -4.91 13.79 3.39
N LYS A 74 -5.54 12.64 3.11
CA LYS A 74 -6.88 12.27 3.58
C LYS A 74 -6.90 11.74 5.03
N GLY A 75 -5.74 11.64 5.68
CA GLY A 75 -5.60 11.10 7.04
C GLY A 75 -5.68 9.58 7.11
N VAL A 76 -5.39 8.90 6.01
CA VAL A 76 -5.24 7.44 5.93
C VAL A 76 -3.79 7.09 6.28
N TYR A 77 -3.60 6.06 7.10
CA TYR A 77 -2.27 5.50 7.36
C TYR A 77 -1.79 4.73 6.12
N VAL A 78 -0.53 4.91 5.72
CA VAL A 78 0.00 4.24 4.52
C VAL A 78 1.20 3.36 4.88
N LEU A 79 1.07 2.05 4.69
CA LEU A 79 2.10 1.06 4.93
C LEU A 79 2.63 0.50 3.60
N THR A 80 3.93 0.64 3.36
CA THR A 80 4.58 0.05 2.17
C THR A 80 4.75 -1.46 2.28
N SER A 81 4.96 -2.16 1.17
CA SER A 81 5.21 -3.62 1.16
C SER A 81 6.48 -4.03 1.93
N ARG A 82 7.37 -3.06 2.20
CA ARG A 82 8.60 -3.25 2.99
C ARG A 82 8.40 -3.04 4.49
N GLY A 83 7.17 -2.75 4.93
CA GLY A 83 6.87 -2.49 6.33
C GLY A 83 7.32 -1.12 6.80
N LYS A 84 7.32 -0.12 5.91
CA LYS A 84 7.51 1.28 6.31
C LYS A 84 6.16 1.98 6.36
N LEU A 85 5.80 2.51 7.52
CA LEU A 85 4.67 3.42 7.68
C LEU A 85 5.13 4.81 7.23
N LEU A 86 4.46 5.39 6.25
CA LEU A 86 4.81 6.69 5.70
C LEU A 86 4.19 7.82 6.52
N THR A 87 4.89 8.94 6.60
CA THR A 87 4.39 10.22 7.11
C THR A 87 4.39 11.28 6.01
N ASN A 88 3.68 12.39 6.21
CA ASN A 88 3.71 13.51 5.25
C ASN A 88 5.13 14.06 5.03
N GLU A 89 5.91 14.20 6.10
CA GLU A 89 7.30 14.66 6.04
C GLU A 89 8.19 13.72 5.21
N GLU A 90 8.02 12.42 5.40
CA GLU A 90 8.74 11.42 4.60
C GLU A 90 8.29 11.41 3.13
N MET A 91 7.01 11.70 2.89
CA MET A 91 6.44 11.75 1.54
C MET A 91 7.09 12.87 0.72
N ASP A 92 7.23 14.07 1.28
CA ASP A 92 7.88 15.20 0.63
C ASP A 92 9.33 14.86 0.25
N PHE A 93 10.07 14.25 1.18
CA PHE A 93 11.43 13.78 0.90
C PHE A 93 11.48 12.73 -0.21
N LEU A 94 10.57 11.75 -0.18
CA LEU A 94 10.50 10.69 -1.20
C LEU A 94 10.15 11.24 -2.59
N LEU A 95 9.31 12.28 -2.66
CA LEU A 95 8.99 12.96 -3.92
C LEU A 95 10.20 13.69 -4.49
N ASP A 96 10.98 14.39 -3.67
CA ASP A 96 12.22 15.04 -4.13
C ASP A 96 13.23 13.99 -4.61
N VAL A 97 13.46 12.91 -3.84
CA VAL A 97 14.35 11.81 -4.27
C VAL A 97 13.90 11.21 -5.60
N ARG A 98 12.59 11.02 -5.81
CA ARG A 98 12.03 10.54 -7.08
C ARG A 98 12.30 11.52 -8.21
N TYR A 99 12.13 12.82 -7.97
CA TYR A 99 12.40 13.88 -8.93
C TYR A 99 13.89 13.95 -9.32
N GLN A 100 14.80 13.94 -8.35
CA GLN A 100 16.25 13.94 -8.60
C GLN A 100 16.66 12.68 -9.37
N SER A 101 16.15 11.51 -8.99
CA SER A 101 16.40 10.25 -9.71
C SER A 101 15.91 10.30 -11.16
N ALA A 102 14.75 10.92 -11.41
CA ALA A 102 14.24 11.11 -12.76
C ALA A 102 15.10 12.10 -13.57
N LYS A 103 15.59 13.17 -12.94
CA LYS A 103 16.52 14.13 -13.53
C LYS A 103 17.83 13.45 -13.94
N GLN A 104 18.41 12.61 -13.08
CA GLN A 104 19.62 11.84 -13.36
C GLN A 104 19.45 10.86 -14.53
N ARG A 105 18.30 10.17 -14.61
CA ARG A 105 18.01 9.30 -15.74
C ARG A 105 17.92 10.06 -17.06
N ARG A 106 17.29 11.25 -17.06
CA ARG A 106 17.21 12.12 -18.25
C ARG A 106 18.58 12.62 -18.69
N SER A 107 19.54 12.79 -17.78
CA SER A 107 20.93 13.13 -18.10
C SER A 107 21.78 11.91 -18.50
N GLY A 108 21.16 10.76 -18.79
CA GLY A 108 21.85 9.56 -19.29
C GLY A 108 22.46 8.65 -18.23
N LEU A 109 22.32 8.96 -16.93
CA LEU A 109 22.80 8.05 -15.88
C LEU A 109 21.86 6.85 -15.73
N ARG A 110 22.46 5.64 -15.77
CA ARG A 110 21.73 4.39 -15.50
C ARG A 110 21.62 4.19 -13.99
N THR A 111 20.40 4.25 -13.46
CA THR A 111 20.10 3.92 -12.06
C THR A 111 19.60 2.47 -11.94
N LYS A 112 19.97 1.76 -10.89
CA LYS A 112 19.36 0.45 -10.59
C LYS A 112 17.90 0.64 -10.14
N GLY A 113 17.04 -0.30 -10.51
CA GLY A 113 15.65 -0.35 -10.03
C GLY A 113 15.57 -0.66 -8.54
N PRO A 114 14.37 -0.63 -7.95
CA PRO A 114 14.16 -0.99 -6.56
C PRO A 114 14.70 -2.40 -6.27
N LYS A 115 15.36 -2.56 -5.12
CA LYS A 115 15.89 -3.87 -4.69
C LYS A 115 14.75 -4.89 -4.59
N LYS A 116 15.01 -6.17 -4.88
CA LYS A 116 14.04 -7.24 -4.64
C LYS A 116 13.60 -7.25 -3.16
N LEU A 117 12.34 -7.60 -2.92
CA LEU A 117 11.83 -7.83 -1.57
C LEU A 117 12.55 -9.02 -0.93
N THR A 118 12.95 -8.86 0.32
CA THR A 118 13.61 -9.91 1.12
C THR A 118 12.66 -10.50 2.16
N GLN A 119 13.03 -11.64 2.74
CA GLN A 119 12.31 -12.21 3.89
C GLN A 119 12.28 -11.25 5.08
N ASP A 120 13.37 -10.50 5.31
CA ASP A 120 13.41 -9.47 6.35
C ASP A 120 12.37 -8.37 6.10
N ASN A 121 12.17 -7.97 4.84
CA ASN A 121 11.12 -7.00 4.50
C ASN A 121 9.72 -7.55 4.80
N GLN A 122 9.48 -8.84 4.50
CA GLN A 122 8.21 -9.50 4.80
C GLN A 122 7.97 -9.61 6.33
N SER A 123 9.00 -10.00 7.09
CA SER A 123 8.95 -10.06 8.56
C SER A 123 8.69 -8.68 9.17
N ASN A 124 9.40 -7.65 8.68
CA ASN A 124 9.19 -6.28 9.12
C ASN A 124 7.77 -5.77 8.79
N PHE A 125 7.29 -6.04 7.57
CA PHE A 125 5.92 -5.72 7.19
C PHE A 125 4.90 -6.35 8.14
N GLN A 126 5.02 -7.65 8.39
CA GLN A 126 4.10 -8.36 9.27
C GLN A 126 4.11 -7.75 10.67
N LYS A 127 5.29 -7.49 11.26
CA LYS A 127 5.41 -6.87 12.57
C LYS A 127 4.75 -5.50 12.64
N GLN A 128 4.96 -4.65 11.64
CA GLN A 128 4.35 -3.33 11.61
C GLN A 128 2.85 -3.39 11.40
N LEU A 129 2.37 -4.28 10.53
CA LEU A 129 0.94 -4.49 10.32
C LEU A 129 0.27 -4.95 11.62
N GLU A 130 0.80 -5.98 12.28
CA GLU A 130 0.28 -6.48 13.56
C GLU A 130 0.25 -5.36 14.62
N LYS A 131 1.31 -4.56 14.73
CA LYS A 131 1.37 -3.41 15.66
C LYS A 131 0.29 -2.36 15.38
N ILE A 132 0.04 -2.04 14.11
CA ILE A 132 -0.98 -1.05 13.73
C ILE A 132 -2.37 -1.61 14.06
N LEU A 133 -2.64 -2.87 13.69
CA LEU A 133 -3.95 -3.49 13.90
C LEU A 133 -4.27 -3.72 15.39
N SER A 134 -3.26 -4.03 16.22
CA SER A 134 -3.43 -4.20 17.67
C SER A 134 -3.77 -2.88 18.37
N ASN A 135 -3.13 -1.78 17.97
CA ASN A 135 -3.36 -0.47 18.59
C ASN A 135 -4.71 0.15 18.19
N GLN A 136 -5.33 -0.33 17.12
CA GLN A 136 -6.69 0.06 16.73
C GLN A 136 -7.79 -0.80 17.38
N GLN A 137 -7.50 -1.54 18.45
CA GLN A 137 -8.52 -2.18 19.29
C GLN A 137 -8.92 -1.34 20.52
N GLU A 138 -8.21 -0.25 20.82
CA GLU A 138 -8.42 0.55 22.04
C GLU A 138 -9.24 1.85 21.85
N PHE A 139 -10.05 1.96 20.79
CA PHE A 139 -10.95 3.10 20.57
C PHE A 139 -12.40 2.67 20.46
#